data_AF-A0A9D6N7W2-F1
#
_entry.id   AF-A0A9D6N7W2-F1
#
_cell.length_a   1.000
_cell.length_b   1.000
_cell.length_c   1.000
_cell.angle_alpha   90.00
_cell.angle_beta   90.00
_cell.angle_gamma   90.00
#
_symmetry.space_group_name_H-M   'P 1'
#
loop_
_entity.id
_entity.type
_entity.pdbx_description
1 polymer ?
#
loop_
_entity_poly.entity_id
_entity_poly.type
_entity_poly.pdbx_seq_one_letter_code
_entity_poly.pdbx_strand_id
1 'polypeptide(L)'
;LEALESGRVRYVPSHSGRLTEVEGPATLAVEVISDSSVGKDRKRLPPLYARAGVEELWIADARGRELAFEIYHLGQGAYTPALPDAQGFQLSLVLGRRIRLRREPWRFPGTWCYFVDESQDAPTA
;
A
#
# COMPACT_ATOMS: atom_id res chain seq x y z
N LEU A 1 -0.49 -10.24 12.35
CA LEU A 1 -0.96 -10.91 13.58
C LEU A 1 -0.41 -10.23 14.82
N GLU A 2 0.89 -9.94 14.85
CA GLU A 2 1.55 -9.22 15.94
C GLU A 2 0.85 -7.93 16.42
N ALA A 3 0.31 -7.08 15.55
CA ALA A 3 -0.41 -5.87 15.98
C ALA A 3 -1.76 -6.14 16.67
N LEU A 4 -2.45 -7.22 16.31
CA LEU A 4 -3.67 -7.69 16.98
C LEU A 4 -3.30 -8.35 18.32
N GLU A 5 -2.26 -9.19 18.30
CA GLU A 5 -1.76 -9.91 19.49
C GLU A 5 -1.19 -8.95 20.53
N SER A 6 -0.52 -7.88 20.10
CA SER A 6 0.03 -6.84 20.98
C SER A 6 -1.04 -5.85 21.47
N GLY A 7 -2.30 -5.97 21.04
CA GLY A 7 -3.37 -5.04 21.38
C GLY A 7 -3.22 -3.63 20.80
N ARG A 8 -2.28 -3.41 19.87
CA ARG A 8 -2.16 -2.13 19.13
C ARG A 8 -3.38 -1.90 18.24
N VAL A 9 -3.99 -2.99 17.81
CA VAL A 9 -5.17 -3.01 16.95
C VAL A 9 -6.21 -3.96 17.57
N ARG A 10 -7.49 -3.56 17.54
CA ARG A 10 -8.61 -4.38 18.01
C ARG A 10 -9.76 -4.37 17.02
N TYR A 11 -10.55 -5.44 17.01
CA TYR A 11 -11.82 -5.46 16.28
C TYR A 11 -12.88 -4.67 17.04
N VAL A 12 -13.67 -3.87 16.33
CA VAL A 12 -14.85 -3.18 16.86
C VAL A 12 -16.08 -3.50 16.01
N PRO A 13 -17.28 -3.51 16.61
CA PRO A 13 -18.52 -3.74 15.86
C PRO A 13 -18.72 -2.64 14.83
N SER A 14 -18.88 -2.98 13.54
CA SER A 14 -19.25 -1.95 12.56
C SER A 14 -20.68 -1.49 12.75
N HIS A 15 -20.91 -0.20 12.53
CA HIS A 15 -22.24 0.41 12.51
C HIS A 15 -23.15 -0.13 11.40
N SER A 16 -22.60 -0.71 10.33
CA SER A 16 -23.36 -1.18 9.16
C SER A 16 -23.54 -2.70 9.10
N GLY A 17 -22.96 -3.45 10.05
CA GLY A 17 -23.06 -4.91 10.14
C GLY A 17 -22.40 -5.70 9.01
N ARG A 18 -21.72 -5.03 8.06
CA ARG A 18 -21.15 -5.66 6.85
C ARG A 18 -19.63 -5.74 6.83
N LEU A 19 -18.95 -5.02 7.70
CA LEU A 19 -17.50 -5.00 7.80
C LEU A 19 -17.06 -5.22 9.24
N THR A 20 -15.90 -5.83 9.45
CA THR A 20 -15.23 -5.80 10.74
C THR A 20 -14.44 -4.50 10.80
N GLU A 21 -14.82 -3.60 11.70
CA GLU A 21 -14.08 -2.35 11.90
C GLU A 21 -12.86 -2.67 12.77
N VAL A 22 -11.74 -2.04 12.45
CA VAL A 22 -10.45 -2.31 13.06
C VAL A 22 -9.96 -0.98 13.64
N GLU A 23 -9.78 -0.93 14.96
CA GLU A 23 -9.37 0.26 15.69
C GLU A 23 -7.93 0.11 16.17
N GLY A 24 -7.07 1.06 15.77
CA GLY A 24 -5.63 1.05 16.02
C GLY A 24 -4.86 1.37 14.74
N PRO A 25 -3.63 1.90 14.84
CA PRO A 25 -2.86 2.23 13.65
C PRO A 25 -2.44 0.95 12.93
N ALA A 26 -2.90 0.80 11.68
CA ALA A 26 -2.31 -0.18 10.79
C ALA A 26 -0.82 0.14 10.61
N THR A 27 0.03 -0.87 10.51
CA THR A 27 1.46 -0.66 10.18
C THR A 27 1.65 -0.37 8.69
N LEU A 28 0.80 -0.94 7.84
CA LEU A 28 0.77 -0.75 6.39
C LEU A 28 -0.65 -0.41 5.94
N ALA A 29 -0.79 0.66 5.14
CA ALA A 29 -1.99 0.97 4.38
C ALA A 29 -1.73 0.79 2.88
N VAL A 30 -2.70 0.24 2.14
CA VAL A 30 -2.61 0.05 0.68
C VAL A 30 -3.83 0.69 0.04
N GLU A 31 -3.61 1.69 -0.81
CA GLU A 31 -4.65 2.38 -1.56
C GLU A 31 -4.58 2.03 -3.04
N VAL A 32 -5.69 1.52 -3.58
CA VAL A 32 -5.83 1.26 -5.02
C VAL A 32 -6.70 2.37 -5.61
N ILE A 33 -6.09 3.21 -6.42
CA ILE A 33 -6.72 4.40 -6.95
C ILE A 33 -7.81 4.03 -7.95
N SER A 34 -8.99 4.59 -7.73
CA SER A 34 -10.11 4.62 -8.66
C SER A 34 -10.40 6.05 -9.10
N ASP A 35 -11.21 6.23 -10.15
CA ASP A 35 -11.56 7.56 -10.66
C ASP A 35 -12.19 8.46 -9.59
N SER A 36 -12.99 7.88 -8.70
CA SER A 36 -13.67 8.63 -7.63
C SER A 36 -12.79 8.87 -6.39
N SER A 37 -11.67 8.14 -6.25
CA SER A 37 -10.87 8.15 -5.03
C SER A 37 -9.56 8.95 -5.13
N VAL A 38 -9.18 9.45 -6.31
CA VAL A 38 -7.92 10.19 -6.54
C VAL A 38 -7.65 11.25 -5.46
N GLY A 39 -8.60 12.14 -5.21
CA GLY A 39 -8.44 13.21 -4.22
C GLY A 39 -8.41 12.69 -2.78
N LYS A 40 -9.12 11.59 -2.51
CA LYS A 40 -9.12 10.92 -1.20
C LYS A 40 -7.73 10.34 -0.93
N ASP A 41 -7.25 9.49 -1.83
CA ASP A 41 -6.12 8.59 -1.62
C ASP A 41 -4.77 9.30 -1.79
N ARG A 42 -4.68 10.30 -2.69
CA ARG A 42 -3.42 11.04 -2.91
C ARG A 42 -3.24 12.27 -2.03
N LYS A 43 -4.32 12.81 -1.44
CA LYS A 43 -4.26 14.11 -0.75
C LYS A 43 -4.82 14.09 0.66
N ARG A 44 -5.99 13.46 0.87
CA ARG A 44 -6.67 13.53 2.17
C ARG A 44 -6.19 12.45 3.15
N LEU A 45 -6.04 11.21 2.68
CA LEU A 45 -5.64 10.09 3.53
C LEU A 45 -4.16 10.11 3.95
N PRO A 46 -3.18 10.44 3.07
CA PRO A 46 -1.77 10.42 3.46
C PRO A 46 -1.45 11.25 4.72
N PRO A 47 -1.87 12.52 4.88
CA PRO A 47 -1.60 13.25 6.11
C PRO A 47 -2.35 12.69 7.34
N LEU A 48 -3.49 12.01 7.16
CA LEU A 48 -4.21 11.35 8.25
C LEU A 48 -3.47 10.08 8.72
N TYR A 49 -2.98 9.28 7.77
CA TYR A 49 -2.17 8.10 8.06
C TYR A 49 -0.83 8.46 8.71
N ALA A 50 -0.16 9.50 8.22
CA ALA A 50 1.07 10.00 8.85
C ALA A 50 0.83 10.45 10.31
N ARG A 51 -0.26 11.19 10.56
CA ARG A 51 -0.65 11.61 11.92
C ARG A 51 -1.04 10.44 12.83
N ALA A 52 -1.61 9.38 12.26
CA ALA A 52 -1.96 8.16 12.98
C ALA A 52 -0.75 7.22 13.19
N GLY A 53 0.41 7.50 12.58
CA GLY A 53 1.60 6.68 12.74
C GLY A 53 1.64 5.43 11.87
N VAL A 54 0.91 5.40 10.75
CA VAL A 54 0.98 4.28 9.79
C VAL A 54 2.37 4.28 9.13
N GLU A 55 3.18 3.28 9.43
CA GLU A 55 4.61 3.23 9.09
C GLU A 55 4.86 3.22 7.57
N GLU A 56 3.98 2.59 6.80
CA GLU A 56 4.12 2.46 5.35
C GLU A 56 2.79 2.66 4.61
N LEU A 57 2.85 3.37 3.49
CA LEU A 57 1.70 3.61 2.61
C LEU A 57 2.03 3.17 1.19
N TRP A 58 1.22 2.28 0.62
CA TRP A 58 1.33 1.90 -0.79
C TRP A 58 0.21 2.57 -1.59
N ILE A 59 0.56 3.11 -2.75
CA ILE A 59 -0.39 3.68 -3.71
C ILE A 59 -0.23 2.96 -5.05
N ALA A 60 -1.29 2.30 -5.49
CA ALA A 60 -1.37 1.66 -6.80
C ALA A 60 -2.37 2.39 -7.70
N ASP A 61 -1.92 2.96 -8.81
CA ASP A 61 -2.79 3.61 -9.81
C ASP A 61 -2.73 2.84 -11.14
N ALA A 62 -3.79 2.08 -11.39
CA ALA A 62 -3.93 1.22 -12.57
C ALA A 62 -4.87 1.80 -13.64
N ARG A 63 -5.31 3.06 -13.49
CA ARG A 63 -6.31 3.69 -14.38
C ARG A 63 -5.72 4.07 -15.73
N GLY A 64 -4.42 4.31 -15.76
CA GLY A 64 -3.69 4.72 -16.96
C GLY A 64 -3.21 3.56 -17.82
N ARG A 65 -2.70 3.93 -19.00
CA ARG A 65 -1.94 2.99 -19.84
C ARG A 65 -0.66 2.54 -19.15
N GLU A 66 -0.09 3.30 -18.23
CA GLU A 66 1.05 2.83 -17.43
C GLU A 66 0.55 2.51 -16.01
N LEU A 67 1.07 1.42 -15.43
CA LEU A 67 0.83 1.08 -14.02
C LEU A 67 1.78 1.91 -13.15
N ALA A 68 1.23 2.70 -12.23
CA ALA A 68 2.04 3.35 -11.20
C ALA A 68 1.86 2.61 -9.87
N PHE A 69 2.99 2.32 -9.23
CA PHE A 69 3.04 1.71 -7.90
C PHE A 69 4.12 2.41 -7.09
N GLU A 70 3.76 2.90 -5.91
CA GLU A 70 4.62 3.72 -5.07
C GLU A 70 4.49 3.25 -3.62
N ILE A 71 5.63 2.97 -2.98
CA ILE A 71 5.75 2.71 -1.55
C ILE A 71 6.28 3.97 -0.89
N TYR A 72 5.66 4.37 0.21
CA TYR A 72 6.04 5.52 1.01
C TYR A 72 6.35 5.09 2.44
N HIS A 73 7.48 5.53 2.99
CA HIS A 73 7.87 5.28 4.39
C HIS A 73 7.59 6.51 5.24
N LEU A 74 7.01 6.29 6.43
CA LEU A 74 6.81 7.35 7.41
C LEU A 74 8.13 7.67 8.11
N GLY A 75 8.60 8.90 7.95
CA GLY A 75 9.75 9.46 8.67
C GLY A 75 9.31 10.38 9.81
N GLN A 76 9.95 11.54 9.92
CA GLN A 76 9.68 12.59 10.93
C GLN A 76 8.29 13.25 10.72
N GLY A 77 7.22 12.48 10.81
CA GLY A 77 5.83 12.93 10.63
C GLY A 77 5.37 13.11 9.18
N ALA A 78 6.19 12.73 8.20
CA ALA A 78 5.86 12.85 6.78
C ALA A 78 6.33 11.62 6.00
N TYR A 79 5.63 11.33 4.91
CA TYR A 79 5.94 10.23 4.00
C TYR A 79 7.03 10.63 3.00
N THR A 80 7.99 9.72 2.78
CA THR A 80 9.00 9.81 1.73
C THR A 80 8.93 8.59 0.81
N PRO A 81 9.02 8.75 -0.52
CA PRO A 81 8.92 7.63 -1.45
C PRO A 81 10.15 6.70 -1.34
N ALA A 82 9.90 5.41 -1.39
CA ALA A 82 10.92 4.39 -1.60
C ALA A 82 11.23 4.32 -3.10
N LEU A 83 12.47 4.63 -3.48
CA LEU A 83 12.85 4.61 -4.88
C LEU A 83 12.91 3.17 -5.41
N PRO A 84 12.37 2.91 -6.63
CA PRO A 84 12.52 1.61 -7.27
C PRO A 84 13.98 1.37 -7.68
N ASP A 85 14.41 0.11 -7.62
CA ASP A 85 15.66 -0.30 -8.27
C ASP A 85 15.51 -0.40 -9.80
N ALA A 86 16.60 -0.78 -10.46
CA ALA A 86 16.64 -0.96 -11.91
C ALA A 86 15.69 -2.06 -12.43
N GLN A 87 15.18 -2.94 -11.56
CA GLN A 87 14.18 -3.96 -11.90
C GLN A 87 12.75 -3.54 -11.52
N GLY A 88 12.58 -2.34 -10.95
CA GLY A 88 11.29 -1.78 -10.55
C GLY A 88 10.81 -2.23 -9.17
N PHE A 89 11.63 -2.90 -8.37
CA PHE A 89 11.24 -3.25 -6.99
C PHE A 89 11.51 -2.10 -6.02
N GLN A 90 10.60 -1.92 -5.07
CA GLN A 90 10.69 -0.95 -3.97
C GLN A 90 10.75 -1.69 -2.64
N LEU A 91 11.56 -1.19 -1.70
CA LEU A 91 11.69 -1.83 -0.39
C LEU A 91 10.47 -1.54 0.48
N SER A 92 9.81 -2.60 0.96
CA SER A 92 8.88 -2.53 2.09
C SER A 92 9.66 -2.77 3.38
N LEU A 93 9.68 -1.76 4.27
CA LEU A 93 10.29 -1.90 5.59
C LEU A 93 9.40 -2.72 6.51
N VAL A 94 8.07 -2.57 6.38
CA VAL A 94 7.09 -3.31 7.19
C VAL A 94 7.13 -4.81 6.89
N LEU A 95 7.28 -5.21 5.62
CA LEU A 95 7.34 -6.61 5.23
C LEU A 95 8.77 -7.18 5.20
N GLY A 96 9.79 -6.31 5.23
CA GLY A 96 11.19 -6.74 5.08
C GLY A 96 11.46 -7.42 3.72
N ARG A 97 10.78 -6.94 2.67
CA ARG A 97 10.81 -7.52 1.31
C ARG A 97 10.87 -6.43 0.26
N ARG A 98 11.46 -6.73 -0.89
CA ARG A 98 11.38 -5.88 -2.08
C ARG A 98 10.12 -6.25 -2.85
N ILE A 99 9.29 -5.28 -3.17
CA ILE A 99 7.96 -5.49 -3.77
C ILE A 99 7.89 -4.80 -5.12
N ARG A 100 7.29 -5.47 -6.10
CA ARG A 100 6.94 -4.87 -7.39
C ARG A 100 5.52 -5.28 -7.78
N LEU A 101 4.73 -4.32 -8.23
CA LEU A 101 3.43 -4.59 -8.83
C LEU A 101 3.60 -4.73 -10.35
N ARG A 102 3.16 -5.85 -10.90
CA ARG A 102 3.08 -6.08 -12.34
C ARG A 102 1.63 -6.22 -12.77
N ARG A 103 1.39 -5.99 -14.05
CA ARG A 103 0.13 -6.35 -14.69
C ARG A 103 0.37 -7.10 -16.00
N GLU A 104 -0.53 -8.00 -16.30
CA GLU A 104 -0.51 -8.79 -17.53
C GLU A 104 -1.90 -8.75 -18.18
N PRO A 105 -2.00 -8.74 -19.52
CA PRO A 105 -3.28 -8.88 -20.19
C PRO A 105 -3.95 -10.18 -19.75
N TRP A 106 -5.23 -10.09 -19.42
CA TRP A 106 -6.01 -11.28 -19.15
C TRP A 106 -6.65 -11.82 -20.43
N ARG A 107 -7.21 -13.04 -20.37
CA ARG A 107 -7.78 -13.74 -21.54
C ARG A 107 -8.91 -12.96 -22.25
N PHE A 108 -9.50 -11.96 -21.61
CA PHE A 108 -10.50 -11.09 -22.21
C PHE A 108 -9.88 -9.74 -22.61
N PRO A 109 -10.13 -9.25 -23.83
CA PRO A 109 -9.65 -7.94 -24.27
C PRO A 109 -10.03 -6.82 -23.30
N GLY A 110 -9.08 -5.94 -23.00
CA GLY A 110 -9.29 -4.79 -22.10
C GLY A 110 -9.32 -5.14 -20.61
N THR A 111 -9.03 -6.39 -20.23
CA THR A 111 -8.93 -6.79 -18.83
C THR A 111 -7.50 -7.14 -18.46
N TRP A 112 -7.16 -6.93 -17.18
CA TRP A 112 -5.81 -7.10 -16.65
C TRP A 112 -5.83 -7.98 -15.41
N CYS A 113 -4.78 -8.80 -15.25
CA CYS A 113 -4.44 -9.42 -13.98
C CYS A 113 -3.24 -8.70 -13.38
N TYR A 114 -3.26 -8.55 -12.05
CA TYR A 114 -2.23 -7.85 -11.30
C TYR A 114 -1.53 -8.83 -10.36
N PHE A 115 -0.20 -8.73 -10.31
CA PHE A 115 0.64 -9.60 -9.51
C PHE A 115 1.54 -8.77 -8.62
N VAL A 116 1.63 -9.16 -7.35
CA VAL A 116 2.64 -8.65 -6.43
C VAL A 116 3.79 -9.64 -6.44
N ASP A 117 4.92 -9.20 -6.98
CA ASP A 117 6.16 -9.96 -6.88
C ASP A 117 6.90 -9.55 -5.60
N GLU A 118 7.56 -10.51 -4.98
CA GLU A 118 8.50 -10.28 -3.89
C GLU A 118 9.90 -10.78 -4.23
N SER A 119 10.93 -10.08 -3.75
CA SER A 119 12.31 -10.55 -3.75
C SER A 119 12.96 -10.31 -2.38
N GLN A 120 13.89 -11.19 -2.03
CA GLN A 120 14.76 -11.09 -0.86
C GLN A 120 16.16 -10.55 -1.22
N ASP A 121 16.46 -10.38 -2.51
CA ASP A 121 17.80 -10.03 -2.97
C ASP A 121 18.14 -8.59 -2.61
N ALA A 122 19.39 -8.37 -2.18
CA ALA A 122 19.94 -7.03 -2.02
C ALA A 122 20.01 -6.33 -3.39
N PRO A 123 19.86 -5.00 -3.47
CA PRO A 123 19.96 -4.28 -4.73
C PRO A 123 21.30 -4.60 -5.42
N THR A 124 21.24 -5.10 -6.65
CA THR A 124 22.42 -5.30 -7.48
C THR A 124 23.00 -3.92 -7.80
N ALA A 125 24.23 -3.68 -7.36
CA ALA A 125 24.97 -2.43 -7.58
C ALA A 125 25.31 -2.20 -9.06
#